data_AF-A0A2V9WI83-F1
#
_entry.id   AF-A0A2V9WI83-F1
#
_cell.length_a   1.000
_cell.length_b   1.000
_cell.length_c   1.000
_cell.angle_alpha   90.00
_cell.angle_beta   90.00
_cell.angle_gamma   90.00
#
_symmetry.space_group_name_H-M   'P 1'
#
loop_
_entity.id
_entity.type
_entity.pdbx_description
1 polymer ?
#
loop_
_entity_poly.entity_id
_entity_poly.type
_entity_poly.pdbx_seq_one_letter_code
_entity_poly.pdbx_strand_id
1 'polypeptide(L)'
;MIGLKLVHLIERHSEELALGLTQQVWNSDRTCDFKKIPRDELHLAAVEVYRNLEEWLLQKKEDDIRKRFRTMGARRAAQGVRLRQLVWALLISRNPSWKCLASWRYSRC
;
A
#
# COMPACT_ATOMS: atom_id res chain seq x y z
N MET A 1 -9.64 11.17 -20.37
CA MET A 1 -9.83 10.22 -19.25
C MET A 1 -8.50 9.95 -18.56
N ILE A 2 -8.26 10.54 -17.39
CA ILE A 2 -7.01 10.39 -16.62
C ILE A 2 -7.00 9.07 -15.82
N GLY A 3 -8.17 8.50 -15.52
CA GLY A 3 -8.31 7.27 -14.73
C GLY A 3 -7.68 6.02 -15.35
N LEU A 4 -7.91 5.74 -16.64
CA LEU A 4 -7.38 4.52 -17.28
C LEU A 4 -5.85 4.52 -17.43
N LYS A 5 -5.26 5.68 -17.77
CA LYS A 5 -3.79 5.81 -17.83
C LYS A 5 -3.16 5.66 -16.44
N LEU A 6 -3.82 6.15 -15.41
CA LEU A 6 -3.37 6.00 -14.02
C LEU A 6 -3.50 4.55 -13.55
N VAL A 7 -4.61 3.87 -13.84
CA VAL A 7 -4.79 2.43 -13.56
C VAL A 7 -3.68 1.62 -14.20
N HIS A 8 -3.42 1.84 -15.50
CA HIS A 8 -2.40 1.08 -16.22
C HIS A 8 -0.96 1.34 -15.73
N LEU A 9 -0.69 2.56 -15.25
CA LEU A 9 0.57 2.91 -14.59
C LEU A 9 0.70 2.29 -13.19
N ILE A 10 -0.41 2.13 -12.46
CA ILE A 10 -0.40 1.42 -11.17
C ILE A 10 -0.23 -0.08 -11.41
N GLU A 11 -0.98 -0.67 -12.34
CA GLU A 11 -0.88 -2.09 -12.75
C GLU A 11 0.55 -2.48 -13.14
N ARG A 12 1.17 -1.67 -14.00
CA ARG A 12 2.51 -1.98 -14.52
C ARG A 12 3.62 -1.88 -13.46
N HIS A 13 3.36 -1.22 -12.33
CA HIS A 13 4.37 -0.92 -11.33
C HIS A 13 3.94 -1.24 -9.89
N SER A 14 2.88 -2.02 -9.72
CA SER A 14 2.26 -2.33 -8.43
C SER A 14 3.22 -3.05 -7.48
N GLU A 15 4.10 -3.91 -8.03
CA GLU A 15 5.14 -4.61 -7.28
C GLU A 15 6.24 -3.67 -6.77
N GLU A 16 6.73 -2.76 -7.61
CA GLU A 16 7.71 -1.74 -7.21
C GLU A 16 7.12 -0.74 -6.21
N LEU A 17 5.85 -0.38 -6.38
CA LEU A 17 5.12 0.45 -5.43
C LEU A 17 4.93 -0.26 -4.08
N ALA A 18 4.66 -1.57 -4.10
CA ALA A 18 4.56 -2.39 -2.90
C ALA A 18 5.89 -2.51 -2.15
N LEU A 19 7.00 -2.72 -2.87
CA LEU A 19 8.35 -2.71 -2.32
C LEU A 19 8.67 -1.35 -1.66
N GLY A 20 8.38 -0.27 -2.39
CA GLY A 20 8.57 1.10 -1.90
C GLY A 20 7.76 1.42 -0.65
N LEU A 21 6.49 1.02 -0.64
CA LEU A 21 5.59 1.17 0.51
C LEU A 21 6.09 0.36 1.71
N THR A 22 6.49 -0.89 1.48
CA THR A 22 7.03 -1.77 2.52
C THR A 22 8.27 -1.14 3.15
N GLN A 23 9.18 -0.61 2.34
CA GLN A 23 10.40 0.04 2.83
C GLN A 23 10.10 1.30 3.64
N GLN A 24 9.14 2.13 3.20
CA GLN A 24 8.76 3.34 3.92
C GLN A 24 8.06 3.04 5.25
N VAL A 25 7.16 2.04 5.27
CA VAL A 25 6.48 1.59 6.49
C VAL A 25 7.46 0.92 7.45
N TRP A 26 8.44 0.17 6.94
CA TRP A 26 9.45 -0.47 7.76
C TRP A 26 10.42 0.53 8.42
N ASN A 27 10.82 1.56 7.65
CA ASN A 27 11.82 2.53 8.09
C ASN A 27 11.23 3.72 8.87
N SER A 28 9.91 3.89 8.90
CA SER A 28 9.29 4.99 9.63
C SER A 28 9.09 4.66 11.11
N ASP A 29 9.58 5.52 11.99
CA ASP A 29 9.35 5.40 13.44
C ASP A 29 7.86 5.54 13.81
N ARG A 30 7.05 6.14 12.93
CA ARG A 30 5.61 6.31 13.12
C ARG A 30 4.82 5.01 12.91
N THR A 31 5.43 4.01 12.27
CA THR A 31 4.84 2.70 11.97
C THR A 31 5.64 1.57 12.62
N CYS A 32 6.20 1.80 13.80
CA CYS A 32 7.05 0.85 14.50
C CYS A 32 6.37 -0.49 14.88
N ASP A 33 5.04 -0.53 15.04
CA ASP A 33 4.31 -1.78 15.32
C ASP A 33 4.31 -2.72 14.12
N PHE A 34 4.52 -2.20 12.89
CA PHE A 34 4.66 -3.04 11.69
C PHE A 34 5.95 -3.86 11.66
N LYS A 35 6.96 -3.50 12.48
CA LYS A 35 8.18 -4.31 12.65
C LYS A 35 7.93 -5.65 13.35
N LYS A 36 6.76 -5.81 14.00
CA LYS A 36 6.33 -7.08 14.60
C LYS A 36 5.89 -8.12 13.56
N ILE A 37 5.67 -7.68 12.33
CA ILE A 37 5.19 -8.50 11.23
C ILE A 37 6.40 -8.85 10.35
N PRO A 38 6.55 -10.10 9.88
CA PRO A 38 7.60 -10.44 8.94
C PRO A 38 7.57 -9.51 7.72
N ARG A 39 8.75 -9.06 7.27
CA ARG A 39 8.85 -8.11 6.15
C ARG A 39 8.19 -8.63 4.88
N ASP A 40 8.27 -9.94 4.63
CA ASP A 40 7.66 -10.58 3.46
C ASP A 40 6.13 -10.57 3.54
N GLU A 41 5.57 -10.79 4.73
CA GLU A 41 4.12 -10.69 4.95
C GLU A 41 3.63 -9.24 4.79
N LEU A 42 4.44 -8.27 5.26
CA LEU A 42 4.16 -6.85 5.04
C LEU A 42 4.18 -6.50 3.55
N HIS A 43 5.13 -7.04 2.81
CA HIS A 43 5.24 -6.86 1.36
C HIS A 43 4.04 -7.45 0.62
N LEU A 44 3.66 -8.69 0.91
CA LEU A 44 2.48 -9.33 0.31
C LEU A 44 1.21 -8.51 0.58
N ALA A 45 1.07 -7.97 1.78
CA ALA A 45 -0.07 -7.12 2.10
C ALA A 45 -0.02 -5.75 1.36
N ALA A 46 1.16 -5.22 1.05
CA ALA A 46 1.32 -4.02 0.23
C ALA A 46 0.94 -4.29 -1.24
N VAL A 47 1.37 -5.44 -1.79
CA VAL A 47 0.97 -5.90 -3.14
C VAL A 47 -0.55 -6.05 -3.21
N GLU A 48 -1.15 -6.66 -2.20
CA GLU A 48 -2.59 -6.85 -2.11
C GLU A 48 -3.36 -5.53 -2.09
N VAL A 49 -2.82 -4.49 -1.44
CA VAL A 49 -3.41 -3.14 -1.43
C VAL A 49 -3.46 -2.55 -2.84
N TYR A 50 -2.36 -2.61 -3.61
CA TYR A 50 -2.31 -2.05 -4.95
C TYR A 50 -3.15 -2.83 -5.96
N ARG A 51 -3.13 -4.17 -5.90
CA ARG A 51 -3.98 -5.02 -6.76
C ARG A 51 -5.47 -4.75 -6.53
N ASN A 52 -5.89 -4.60 -5.26
CA ASN A 52 -7.28 -4.27 -4.95
C ASN A 52 -7.62 -2.84 -5.40
N LEU A 53 -6.66 -1.91 -5.39
CA LEU A 53 -6.84 -0.54 -5.87
C LEU A 53 -7.13 -0.51 -7.38
N GLU A 54 -6.44 -1.34 -8.16
CA GLU A 54 -6.69 -1.53 -9.60
C GLU A 54 -8.14 -2.01 -9.84
N GLU A 55 -8.55 -3.04 -9.11
CA GLU A 55 -9.92 -3.60 -9.18
C GLU A 55 -10.98 -2.55 -8.79
N TRP A 56 -10.74 -1.74 -7.75
CA TRP A 56 -11.68 -0.72 -7.28
C TRP A 56 -11.80 0.47 -8.22
N LEU A 57 -10.70 0.86 -8.87
CA LEU A 57 -10.71 1.92 -9.87
C LEU A 57 -11.54 1.52 -11.09
N LEU A 58 -11.61 0.22 -11.40
CA LEU A 58 -12.38 -0.33 -12.50
C LEU A 58 -13.85 -0.61 -12.13
N GLN A 59 -14.15 -1.07 -10.91
CA GLN A 59 -15.49 -1.57 -10.56
C GLN A 59 -16.32 -0.69 -9.59
N LYS A 60 -15.76 0.36 -8.97
CA LYS A 60 -16.45 1.35 -8.09
C LYS A 60 -17.69 0.84 -7.31
N LYS A 61 -17.54 -0.20 -6.49
CA LYS A 61 -18.58 -0.60 -5.51
C LYS A 61 -18.14 -0.26 -4.10
N GLU A 62 -18.83 0.70 -3.48
CA GLU A 62 -18.52 1.25 -2.15
C GLU A 62 -18.60 0.18 -1.04
N ASP A 63 -19.48 -0.81 -1.20
CA ASP A 63 -19.62 -1.91 -0.24
C ASP A 63 -18.41 -2.86 -0.22
N ASP A 64 -17.79 -3.11 -1.37
CA ASP A 64 -16.60 -3.96 -1.48
C ASP A 64 -15.38 -3.31 -0.81
N ILE A 65 -15.22 -2.00 -1.03
CA ILE A 65 -14.21 -1.16 -0.37
C ILE A 65 -14.39 -1.25 1.16
N ARG A 66 -15.61 -1.05 1.65
CA ARG A 66 -15.94 -1.09 3.08
C ARG A 66 -15.61 -2.45 3.71
N LYS A 67 -16.01 -3.54 3.06
CA LYS A 67 -15.75 -4.91 3.55
C LYS A 67 -14.23 -5.16 3.64
N ARG A 68 -13.46 -4.75 2.63
CA ARG A 68 -12.01 -4.97 2.62
C ARG A 68 -11.28 -4.17 3.69
N PHE A 69 -11.59 -2.88 3.84
CA PHE A 69 -10.98 -2.05 4.89
C PHE A 69 -11.30 -2.58 6.29
N ARG A 70 -12.52 -3.13 6.51
CA ARG A 70 -12.85 -3.82 7.76
C ARG A 70 -12.01 -5.06 7.99
N THR A 71 -11.87 -5.94 6.99
CA THR A 71 -11.03 -7.15 7.10
C THR A 71 -9.55 -6.80 7.34
N MET A 72 -9.03 -5.81 6.62
CA MET A 72 -7.66 -5.32 6.81
C MET A 72 -7.46 -4.77 8.23
N GLY A 73 -8.38 -3.94 8.72
CA GLY A 73 -8.34 -3.40 10.08
C GLY A 73 -8.36 -4.49 11.14
N ALA A 74 -9.26 -5.48 11.01
CA ALA A 74 -9.37 -6.61 11.93
C ALA A 74 -8.08 -7.46 11.97
N ARG A 75 -7.50 -7.79 10.80
CA ARG A 75 -6.24 -8.54 10.72
C ARG A 75 -5.09 -7.78 11.39
N ARG A 76 -4.97 -6.47 11.15
CA ARG A 76 -3.91 -5.64 11.72
C ARG A 76 -4.09 -5.42 13.23
N ALA A 77 -5.32 -5.31 13.70
CA ALA A 77 -5.62 -5.27 15.13
C ALA A 77 -5.22 -6.58 15.83
N ALA A 78 -5.53 -7.74 15.23
CA ALA A 78 -5.10 -9.04 15.73
C ALA A 78 -3.57 -9.19 15.78
N GLN A 79 -2.85 -8.54 14.85
CA GLN A 79 -1.38 -8.47 14.83
C GLN A 79 -0.80 -7.41 15.80
N GLY A 80 -1.63 -6.74 16.60
CA GLY A 80 -1.19 -5.76 17.59
C GLY A 80 -0.72 -4.43 16.98
N VAL A 81 -1.18 -4.10 15.76
CA VAL A 81 -0.93 -2.81 15.12
C VAL A 81 -1.97 -1.80 15.60
N ARG A 82 -1.51 -0.69 16.19
CA ARG A 82 -2.40 0.39 16.61
C ARG A 82 -3.07 1.07 15.42
N LEU A 83 -4.34 1.45 15.56
CA LEU A 83 -5.12 2.14 14.52
C LEU A 83 -4.39 3.38 13.96
N ARG A 84 -3.76 4.17 14.83
CA ARG A 84 -2.97 5.34 14.42
C ARG A 84 -1.89 4.99 13.40
N GLN A 85 -1.21 3.86 13.58
CA GLN A 85 -0.16 3.42 12.67
C GLN A 85 -0.72 2.87 11.36
N LEU A 86 -1.87 2.19 11.41
CA LEU A 86 -2.58 1.75 10.21
C LEU A 86 -3.02 2.94 9.36
N VAL A 87 -3.58 3.99 9.98
CA VAL A 87 -3.96 5.22 9.28
C VAL A 87 -2.73 5.89 8.66
N TRP A 88 -1.59 5.95 9.36
CA TRP A 88 -0.34 6.45 8.79
C TRP A 88 0.14 5.64 7.59
N ALA A 89 0.06 4.31 7.64
CA ALA A 89 0.41 3.45 6.51
C ALA A 89 -0.47 3.70 5.28
N LEU A 90 -1.78 3.94 5.47
CA LEU A 90 -2.71 4.30 4.39
C LEU A 90 -2.45 5.70 3.81
N LEU A 91 -2.00 6.65 4.62
CA LEU A 91 -1.59 7.97 4.14
C LEU A 91 -0.31 7.88 3.31
N ILE A 92 0.66 7.05 3.74
CA ILE A 92 1.90 6.79 3.00
C ILE A 92 1.61 6.10 1.66
N SER A 93 0.68 5.14 1.61
CA SER A 93 0.32 4.46 0.36
C SER A 93 -0.30 5.41 -0.68
N ARG A 94 -0.91 6.52 -0.22
CA ARG A 94 -1.55 7.52 -1.08
C ARG A 94 -0.58 8.57 -1.62
N ASN A 95 0.46 8.89 -0.87
CA ASN A 95 1.52 9.82 -1.26
C ASN A 95 2.88 9.16 -1.02
N PRO A 96 3.28 8.21 -1.88
CA PRO A 96 4.61 7.61 -1.78
C PRO A 96 5.64 8.73 -1.91
N SER A 97 6.60 8.76 -0.98
CA SER A 97 7.62 9.82 -0.97
C SER A 97 8.33 9.93 -2.34
N TRP A 98 8.65 11.16 -2.76
CA TRP A 98 9.30 11.45 -4.05
C TRP A 98 10.58 10.64 -4.28
N LYS A 99 11.28 10.20 -3.22
CA LYS A 99 12.46 9.32 -3.31
C LYS A 99 12.12 7.97 -3.95
N CYS A 100 10.92 7.45 -3.70
CA CYS A 100 10.41 6.23 -4.33
C CYS A 100 10.19 6.44 -5.84
N LEU A 101 9.50 7.52 -6.19
CA LEU A 101 9.26 7.95 -7.58
C LEU A 101 10.54 8.40 -8.30
N ALA A 102 11.57 8.82 -7.58
CA ALA A 102 12.87 9.20 -8.14
C ALA A 102 13.75 7.97 -8.40
N SER A 103 13.72 6.94 -7.54
CA SER A 103 14.41 5.67 -7.81
C SER A 103 13.85 4.97 -9.07
N TRP A 104 12.55 5.13 -9.31
CA TRP A 104 11.84 4.79 -10.54
C TRP A 104 12.44 5.35 -11.83
N ARG A 105 13.15 6.49 -11.75
CA ARG A 105 13.81 7.13 -12.90
C ARG A 105 15.28 6.73 -13.06
N TYR A 106 15.86 6.08 -12.05
CA TYR A 106 17.29 5.72 -12.01
C TYR A 106 17.55 4.21 -12.19
N SER A 107 16.55 3.34 -11.98
CA SER A 107 16.66 1.89 -12.27
C SER A 107 16.41 1.54 -13.75
N ARG A 108 16.34 2.54 -14.63
CA ARG A 108 16.44 2.40 -16.10
C ARG A 108 17.75 3.03 -16.60
N CYS A 109 18.87 2.42 -16.22
CA CYS A 109 20.16 2.44 -16.93
C CYS A 109 20.85 1.11 -16.65
#